data_AF-A0A351KWS2-F1
#
_entry.id   AF-A0A351KWS2-F1
#
_cell.length_a   1.000
_cell.length_b   1.000
_cell.length_c   1.000
_cell.angle_alpha   90.00
_cell.angle_beta   90.00
_cell.angle_gamma   90.00
#
_symmetry.space_group_name_H-M   'P 1'
#
loop_
_entity.id
_entity.type
_entity.pdbx_description
1 polymer ?
#
loop_
_entity_poly.entity_id
_entity_poly.type
_entity_poly.pdbx_seq_one_letter_code
_entity_poly.pdbx_strand_id
1 'polypeptide(L)'
;MDTPAIATAKNKKETTNPVSPSSGPVFVAPQILQPHPHNAAIYGVKSPRMHILAKSDRYVQLRETGEIIGNYETPEGRAKYEQMNADPKKPATLRSFYVIFLLDENNQGLHTVPLVLSLHGVAAARFGEAYNQFKVQMEIAYAKAMQTGYRSLNEKFHCLAVFNPTFKPSLEPPNGDKKSWVAIPETVAVPDQNSPIGKFLALDKQAELWALAGEAASFSKHLLKAADVVDDTMANAVAPQTVDTSVTVIDEEIPY
;
A
#
# COMPACT_ATOMS: atom_id res chain seq x y z
N MET A 1 -50.28 27.32 40.17
CA MET A 1 -50.71 26.65 41.41
C MET A 1 -50.45 25.17 41.23
N ASP A 2 -49.53 24.49 41.89
CA ASP A 2 -48.33 24.83 42.64
C ASP A 2 -47.58 23.50 42.70
N THR A 3 -46.31 23.51 42.33
CA THR A 3 -45.37 22.51 42.85
C THR A 3 -45.13 22.84 44.32
N PRO A 4 -44.94 21.84 45.17
CA PRO A 4 -43.84 21.94 46.11
C PRO A 4 -42.95 20.71 46.09
N ALA A 5 -41.71 20.97 46.45
CA ALA A 5 -40.56 20.12 46.39
C ALA A 5 -40.03 19.80 47.80
N ILE A 6 -39.00 18.96 47.82
CA ILE A 6 -37.89 18.89 48.80
C ILE A 6 -38.03 17.95 50.02
N ALA A 7 -37.33 16.81 49.88
CA ALA A 7 -36.28 16.21 50.73
C ALA A 7 -36.47 16.00 52.25
N THR A 8 -35.96 14.86 52.74
CA THR A 8 -34.81 14.79 53.70
C THR A 8 -34.24 13.35 53.76
N ALA A 9 -32.92 13.26 53.85
CA ALA A 9 -32.08 12.05 53.94
C ALA A 9 -31.80 11.55 55.38
N LYS A 10 -31.24 10.33 55.49
CA LYS A 10 -30.31 9.75 56.53
C LYS A 10 -30.52 8.22 56.54
N ASN A 11 -29.57 7.28 56.70
CA ASN A 11 -28.15 7.19 57.12
C ASN A 11 -27.67 5.79 56.65
N LYS A 12 -26.52 5.60 55.98
CA LYS A 12 -25.13 5.45 56.48
C LYS A 12 -24.73 4.04 56.97
N LYS A 13 -23.81 3.42 56.21
CA LYS A 13 -22.63 2.59 56.60
C LYS A 13 -21.89 2.30 55.28
N GLU A 14 -20.79 2.95 54.87
CA GLU A 14 -19.50 3.22 55.51
C GLU A 14 -18.73 1.91 55.84
N THR A 15 -17.98 1.42 54.84
CA THR A 15 -16.74 0.66 55.06
C THR A 15 -15.71 1.12 54.05
N THR A 16 -14.64 1.63 54.61
CA THR A 16 -13.46 2.28 54.05
C THR A 16 -12.48 1.26 53.44
N ASN A 17 -11.90 1.61 52.28
CA ASN A 17 -10.64 1.08 51.79
C ASN A 17 -9.50 1.33 52.80
N PRO A 18 -8.42 0.54 52.72
CA PRO A 18 -7.09 1.13 52.74
C PRO A 18 -6.30 0.82 51.46
N VAL A 19 -5.47 1.81 51.14
CA VAL A 19 -4.66 2.03 49.95
C VAL A 19 -3.45 1.07 49.88
N SER A 20 -3.07 0.79 48.64
CA SER A 20 -1.88 0.08 48.14
C SER A 20 -0.54 0.48 48.80
N PRO A 21 0.52 -0.30 48.54
CA PRO A 21 1.59 0.31 47.74
C PRO A 21 2.23 -0.61 46.69
N SER A 22 2.96 0.06 45.79
CA SER A 22 4.02 -0.38 44.87
C SER A 22 3.64 -1.16 43.61
N SER A 23 3.43 -0.34 42.57
CA SER A 23 3.68 -0.59 41.16
C SER A 23 5.10 -1.11 40.88
N GLY A 24 5.19 -2.29 40.28
CA GLY A 24 6.25 -2.65 39.34
C GLY A 24 5.63 -2.91 37.97
N PRO A 25 6.28 -2.59 36.84
CA PRO A 25 5.74 -2.90 35.52
C PRO A 25 5.73 -4.41 35.31
N VAL A 26 4.54 -5.02 35.33
CA VAL A 26 4.37 -6.39 34.84
C VAL A 26 4.43 -6.31 33.32
N PHE A 27 5.59 -6.62 32.75
CA PHE A 27 5.73 -6.93 31.34
C PHE A 27 4.90 -8.19 31.06
N VAL A 28 3.68 -8.00 30.58
CA VAL A 28 2.96 -9.06 29.87
C VAL A 28 3.65 -9.18 28.52
N ALA A 29 4.46 -10.22 28.37
CA ALA A 29 5.05 -10.56 27.08
C ALA A 29 3.92 -10.67 26.04
N PRO A 30 4.06 -10.09 24.83
CA PRO A 30 3.08 -10.33 23.79
C PRO A 30 3.03 -11.84 23.54
N GLN A 31 1.85 -12.44 23.67
CA GLN A 31 1.64 -13.80 23.19
C GLN A 31 1.97 -13.80 21.70
N ILE A 32 3.14 -14.37 21.38
CA ILE A 32 3.48 -14.73 20.02
C ILE A 32 2.45 -15.78 19.61
N LEU A 33 1.53 -15.37 18.74
CA LEU A 33 0.64 -16.31 18.06
C LEU A 33 1.53 -17.18 17.19
N GLN A 34 1.93 -18.35 17.70
CA GLN A 34 2.66 -19.33 16.90
C GLN A 34 1.73 -19.83 15.80
N PRO A 35 2.06 -19.66 14.51
CA PRO A 35 1.25 -20.24 13.45
C PRO A 35 1.34 -21.75 13.53
N HIS A 36 0.20 -22.41 13.76
CA HIS A 36 0.08 -23.85 13.49
C HIS A 36 0.18 -24.07 11.98
N PRO A 37 0.95 -25.06 11.52
CA PRO A 37 1.05 -25.34 10.10
C PRO A 37 -0.21 -26.10 9.70
N HIS A 38 -1.02 -25.48 8.83
CA HIS A 38 -1.76 -26.08 7.72
C HIS A 38 -2.86 -25.11 7.28
N ASN A 39 -2.77 -24.64 6.02
CA ASN A 39 -3.81 -23.94 5.27
C ASN A 39 -4.23 -22.53 5.75
N ALA A 40 -3.27 -21.60 5.80
CA ALA A 40 -3.60 -20.18 5.72
C ALA A 40 -3.74 -19.77 4.24
N ALA A 41 -4.88 -20.08 3.65
CA ALA A 41 -5.31 -19.35 2.46
C ALA A 41 -5.38 -17.87 2.82
N ILE A 42 -4.73 -17.02 2.03
CA ILE A 42 -4.77 -15.56 2.13
C ILE A 42 -6.20 -15.09 1.77
N TYR A 43 -7.12 -15.22 2.72
CA TYR A 43 -8.47 -14.65 2.66
C TYR A 43 -8.43 -13.34 3.44
N GLY A 44 -8.11 -12.22 2.79
CA GLY A 44 -8.10 -10.93 3.48
C GLY A 44 -8.47 -9.76 2.59
N VAL A 45 -7.85 -9.63 1.42
CA VAL A 45 -8.17 -8.53 0.52
C VAL A 45 -8.04 -8.99 -0.93
N LYS A 46 -9.06 -9.71 -1.43
CA LYS A 46 -9.10 -10.11 -2.85
C LYS A 46 -9.17 -8.90 -3.77
N SER A 47 -9.76 -7.80 -3.30
CA SER A 47 -9.96 -6.58 -4.07
C SER A 47 -9.83 -5.30 -3.23
N PRO A 48 -8.62 -4.81 -2.93
CA PRO A 48 -8.46 -3.58 -2.14
C PRO A 48 -9.03 -2.39 -2.91
N ARG A 49 -9.78 -1.52 -2.22
CA ARG A 49 -10.19 -0.22 -2.78
C ARG A 49 -9.17 0.81 -2.33
N MET A 50 -8.64 1.60 -3.26
CA MET A 50 -7.63 2.59 -2.92
C MET A 50 -7.66 3.82 -3.83
N HIS A 51 -7.29 4.97 -3.29
CA HIS A 51 -6.79 6.08 -4.09
C HIS A 51 -5.30 5.91 -4.33
N ILE A 52 -4.85 6.23 -5.55
CA ILE A 52 -3.43 6.37 -5.87
C ILE A 52 -3.12 7.86 -5.91
N LEU A 53 -2.44 8.37 -4.89
CA LEU A 53 -2.17 9.79 -4.70
C LEU A 53 -0.95 10.26 -5.48
N ALA A 54 0.07 9.41 -5.55
CA ALA A 54 1.28 9.66 -6.34
C ALA A 54 1.93 8.33 -6.75
N LYS A 55 2.72 8.39 -7.81
CA LYS A 55 3.57 7.31 -8.29
C LYS A 55 5.00 7.86 -8.47
N SER A 56 6.00 7.10 -8.03
CA SER A 56 7.40 7.44 -8.29
C SER A 56 7.82 7.09 -9.71
N ASP A 57 8.99 7.61 -10.09
CA ASP A 57 9.78 7.03 -11.19
C ASP A 57 10.13 5.58 -10.89
N ARG A 58 10.54 4.83 -11.93
CA ARG A 58 11.13 3.51 -11.74
C ARG A 58 12.58 3.66 -11.29
N TYR A 59 12.92 3.05 -10.16
CA TYR A 59 14.27 3.05 -9.63
C TYR A 59 14.98 1.74 -9.94
N VAL A 60 16.27 1.84 -10.27
CA VAL A 60 17.16 0.69 -10.40
C VAL A 60 17.56 0.26 -9.01
N GLN A 61 17.23 -0.98 -8.65
CA GLN A 61 17.50 -1.56 -7.34
C GLN A 61 18.40 -2.79 -7.47
N LEU A 62 19.40 -2.91 -6.60
CA LEU A 62 20.17 -4.14 -6.44
C LEU A 62 19.33 -5.23 -5.79
N ARG A 63 19.25 -6.42 -6.39
CA ARG A 63 18.44 -7.51 -5.80
C ARG A 63 19.01 -8.04 -4.49
N GLU A 64 20.33 -8.03 -4.33
CA GLU A 64 20.99 -8.58 -3.14
C GLU A 64 20.87 -7.67 -1.93
N THR A 65 21.11 -6.37 -2.11
CA THR A 65 21.15 -5.40 -1.01
C THR A 65 19.85 -4.62 -0.85
N GLY A 66 18.99 -4.60 -1.86
CA GLY A 66 17.81 -3.74 -1.90
C GLY A 66 18.14 -2.25 -2.10
N GLU A 67 19.39 -1.89 -2.35
CA GLU A 67 19.82 -0.51 -2.52
C GLU A 67 19.30 0.08 -3.84
N ILE A 68 18.79 1.31 -3.79
CA ILE A 68 18.41 2.08 -4.98
C ILE A 68 19.66 2.78 -5.51
N ILE A 69 20.07 2.43 -6.71
CA ILE A 69 21.34 2.86 -7.31
C ILE A 69 21.16 3.78 -8.51
N GLY A 70 19.93 4.15 -8.85
CA GLY A 70 19.65 5.09 -9.94
C GLY A 70 18.18 5.23 -10.30
N ASN A 71 17.90 6.21 -11.15
CA ASN A 71 16.57 6.46 -11.71
C ASN A 71 16.52 5.95 -13.15
N TYR A 72 15.71 4.93 -13.41
CA TYR A 72 15.58 4.30 -14.72
C TYR A 72 14.96 5.22 -15.79
N GLU A 73 14.31 6.32 -15.40
CA GLU A 73 13.80 7.27 -16.37
C GLU A 73 14.91 8.15 -16.99
N THR A 74 16.13 8.16 -16.42
CA THR A 74 17.29 8.88 -17.00
C THR A 74 18.13 7.97 -17.92
N PRO A 75 18.86 8.53 -18.90
CA PRO A 75 19.78 7.76 -19.73
C PRO A 75 20.82 6.97 -18.91
N GLU A 76 21.37 7.58 -17.87
CA GLU A 76 22.39 7.00 -17.01
C GLU A 76 21.83 5.81 -16.21
N GLY A 77 20.61 5.95 -15.67
CA GLY A 77 19.96 4.85 -14.95
C GLY A 77 19.59 3.68 -15.86
N ARG A 78 19.19 3.93 -17.11
CA ARG A 78 18.99 2.86 -18.10
C ARG A 78 20.28 2.12 -18.41
N ALA A 79 21.36 2.85 -18.71
CA ALA A 79 22.66 2.25 -18.97
C ALA A 79 23.15 1.43 -17.77
N LYS A 80 22.96 1.94 -16.54
CA LYS A 80 23.29 1.21 -15.31
C LYS A 80 22.46 -0.08 -15.15
N TYR A 81 21.16 -0.04 -15.42
CA TYR A 81 20.30 -1.22 -15.38
C TYR A 81 20.73 -2.28 -16.40
N GLU A 82 21.05 -1.87 -17.63
CA GLU A 82 21.52 -2.75 -18.70
C GLU A 82 22.87 -3.37 -18.34
N GLN A 83 23.81 -2.57 -17.86
CA GLN A 83 25.14 -3.02 -17.42
C GLN A 83 25.04 -4.07 -16.29
N MET A 84 24.20 -3.82 -15.27
CA MET A 84 24.04 -4.74 -14.14
C MET A 84 23.39 -6.06 -14.56
N ASN A 85 22.44 -6.04 -15.49
CA ASN A 85 21.79 -7.25 -15.97
C ASN A 85 22.56 -7.98 -17.09
N ALA A 86 23.66 -7.41 -17.59
CA ALA A 86 24.59 -8.12 -18.46
C ALA A 86 25.43 -9.16 -17.69
N ASP A 87 25.63 -8.96 -16.38
CA ASP A 87 26.26 -9.95 -15.48
C ASP A 87 25.18 -10.71 -14.67
N PRO A 88 24.98 -12.02 -14.92
CA PRO A 88 24.01 -12.84 -14.18
C PRO A 88 24.25 -12.89 -12.66
N LYS A 89 25.44 -12.51 -12.18
CA LYS A 89 25.82 -12.54 -10.77
C LYS A 89 25.35 -11.32 -9.99
N LYS A 90 25.03 -10.19 -10.64
CA LYS A 90 24.59 -8.96 -9.95
C LYS A 90 23.30 -8.39 -10.55
N PRO A 91 22.22 -9.18 -10.62
CA PRO A 91 21.00 -8.74 -11.27
C PRO A 91 20.40 -7.52 -10.55
N ALA A 92 20.05 -6.50 -11.32
CA ALA A 92 19.22 -5.41 -10.85
C ALA A 92 17.74 -5.74 -11.06
N THR A 93 16.87 -4.99 -10.40
CA THR A 93 15.43 -4.98 -10.68
C THR A 93 14.94 -3.54 -10.73
N LEU A 94 13.73 -3.35 -11.27
CA LEU A 94 13.06 -2.06 -11.23
C LEU A 94 12.08 -2.06 -10.06
N ARG A 95 12.14 -1.00 -9.25
CA ARG A 95 11.23 -0.75 -8.14
C ARG A 95 10.43 0.53 -8.38
N SER A 96 9.14 0.49 -8.11
CA SER A 96 8.24 1.62 -8.16
C SER A 96 7.54 1.77 -6.80
N PHE A 97 7.26 3.00 -6.42
CA PHE A 97 6.52 3.32 -5.21
C PHE A 97 5.22 4.02 -5.57
N TYR A 98 4.16 3.66 -4.85
CA TYR A 98 2.84 4.28 -4.97
C TYR A 98 2.46 4.80 -3.60
N VAL A 99 2.07 6.07 -3.52
CA VAL A 99 1.47 6.61 -2.31
C VAL A 99 -0.02 6.37 -2.42
N ILE A 100 -0.58 5.58 -1.51
CA ILE A 100 -1.94 5.07 -1.58
C ILE A 100 -2.77 5.46 -0.36
N PHE A 101 -4.09 5.48 -0.55
CA PHE A 101 -5.05 5.63 0.53
C PHE A 101 -6.11 4.53 0.44
N LEU A 102 -6.11 3.59 1.38
CA LEU A 102 -7.03 2.45 1.41
C LEU A 102 -8.43 2.91 1.84
N LEU A 103 -9.44 2.31 1.21
CA LEU A 103 -10.83 2.68 1.36
C LEU A 103 -11.68 1.48 1.79
N ASP A 104 -12.74 1.77 2.52
CA ASP A 104 -13.85 0.85 2.78
C ASP A 104 -14.83 0.79 1.58
N GLU A 105 -15.93 0.05 1.75
CA GLU A 105 -16.96 -0.10 0.71
C GLU A 105 -17.69 1.21 0.38
N ASN A 106 -17.67 2.18 1.31
CA ASN A 106 -18.32 3.49 1.23
C ASN A 106 -17.35 4.60 0.81
N ASN A 107 -16.17 4.25 0.29
CA ASN A 107 -15.09 5.18 -0.05
C ASN A 107 -14.59 6.02 1.14
N GLN A 108 -14.73 5.52 2.38
CA GLN A 108 -14.13 6.10 3.58
C GLN A 108 -12.73 5.56 3.82
N GLY A 109 -11.83 6.41 4.31
CA GLY A 109 -10.45 6.02 4.56
C GLY A 109 -10.36 4.97 5.67
N LEU A 110 -9.61 3.90 5.43
CA LEU A 110 -9.31 2.87 6.44
C LEU A 110 -8.15 3.27 7.36
N HIS A 111 -7.49 4.38 7.08
CA HIS A 111 -6.37 4.90 7.85
C HIS A 111 -6.29 6.43 7.71
N THR A 112 -5.57 7.08 8.63
CA THR A 112 -5.48 8.55 8.68
C THR A 112 -4.31 9.09 7.84
N VAL A 113 -3.28 8.28 7.58
CA VAL A 113 -2.05 8.70 6.89
C VAL A 113 -1.86 7.85 5.63
N PRO A 114 -1.48 8.42 4.48
CA PRO A 114 -1.19 7.64 3.28
C PRO A 114 -0.10 6.58 3.49
N LEU A 115 -0.27 5.44 2.83
CA LEU A 115 0.69 4.33 2.86
C LEU A 115 1.58 4.36 1.62
N VAL A 116 2.79 3.83 1.73
CA VAL A 116 3.68 3.63 0.59
C VAL A 116 3.65 2.16 0.19
N LEU A 117 3.09 1.89 -0.98
CA LEU A 117 3.15 0.58 -1.63
C LEU A 117 4.42 0.50 -2.48
N SER A 118 5.38 -0.32 -2.04
CA SER A 118 6.61 -0.60 -2.79
C SER A 118 6.47 -1.88 -3.60
N LEU A 119 6.67 -1.79 -4.91
CA LEU A 119 6.59 -2.94 -5.83
C LEU A 119 7.87 -3.04 -6.62
N HIS A 120 8.35 -4.25 -6.88
CA HIS A 120 9.49 -4.48 -7.76
C HIS A 120 9.25 -5.62 -8.75
N GLY A 121 10.10 -5.69 -9.77
CA GLY A 121 10.09 -6.77 -10.77
C GLY A 121 8.76 -6.89 -11.52
N VAL A 122 8.30 -8.13 -11.72
CA VAL A 122 7.10 -8.42 -12.51
C VAL A 122 5.83 -7.87 -11.85
N ALA A 123 5.73 -7.91 -10.51
CA ALA A 123 4.59 -7.34 -9.79
C ALA A 123 4.45 -5.83 -10.05
N ALA A 124 5.57 -5.08 -10.04
CA ALA A 124 5.58 -3.66 -10.38
C ALA A 124 5.14 -3.39 -11.81
N ALA A 125 5.62 -4.19 -12.77
CA ALA A 125 5.25 -4.07 -14.18
C ALA A 125 3.75 -4.29 -14.38
N ARG A 126 3.21 -5.40 -13.87
CA ARG A 126 1.79 -5.77 -14.01
C ARG A 126 0.86 -4.79 -13.30
N PHE A 127 1.24 -4.33 -12.11
CA PHE A 127 0.48 -3.31 -11.40
C PHE A 127 0.47 -1.97 -12.15
N GLY A 128 1.63 -1.55 -12.67
CA GLY A 128 1.73 -0.34 -13.49
C GLY A 128 0.90 -0.39 -14.77
N GLU A 129 0.90 -1.54 -15.47
CA GLU A 129 0.06 -1.79 -16.65
C GLU A 129 -1.43 -1.67 -16.30
N ALA A 130 -1.88 -2.38 -15.26
CA ALA A 130 -3.27 -2.36 -14.82
C ALA A 130 -3.73 -0.95 -14.39
N TYR A 131 -2.89 -0.22 -13.64
CA TYR A 131 -3.21 1.14 -13.22
C TYR A 131 -3.30 2.11 -14.41
N ASN A 132 -2.39 2.01 -15.38
CA ASN A 132 -2.43 2.85 -16.59
C ASN A 132 -3.68 2.58 -17.43
N GLN A 133 -4.06 1.31 -17.61
CA GLN A 133 -5.29 0.94 -18.30
C GLN A 133 -6.53 1.46 -17.57
N PHE A 134 -6.56 1.35 -16.25
CA PHE A 134 -7.62 1.91 -15.41
C PHE A 134 -7.77 3.42 -15.60
N LYS A 135 -6.68 4.19 -15.61
CA LYS A 135 -6.73 5.64 -15.84
C LYS A 135 -7.42 5.99 -17.16
N VAL A 136 -7.07 5.30 -18.24
CA VAL A 136 -7.68 5.50 -19.57
C VAL A 136 -9.17 5.13 -19.55
N GLN A 137 -9.54 4.02 -18.90
CA GLN A 137 -10.94 3.60 -18.77
C GLN A 137 -11.77 4.61 -17.99
N MET A 138 -11.21 5.20 -16.93
CA MET A 138 -11.83 6.28 -16.16
C MET A 138 -12.02 7.56 -16.99
N GLU A 139 -11.03 7.95 -17.79
CA GLU A 139 -11.14 9.11 -18.69
C GLU A 139 -12.25 8.93 -19.74
N ILE A 140 -12.35 7.72 -20.33
CA ILE A 140 -13.41 7.38 -21.28
C ILE A 140 -14.77 7.40 -20.60
N ALA A 141 -14.89 6.80 -19.41
CA ALA A 141 -16.13 6.80 -18.64
C ALA A 141 -16.57 8.23 -18.28
N TYR A 142 -15.62 9.08 -17.88
CA TYR A 142 -15.87 10.47 -17.55
C TYR A 142 -16.35 11.27 -18.76
N ALA A 143 -15.69 11.12 -19.91
CA ALA A 143 -16.09 11.78 -21.15
C ALA A 143 -17.53 11.39 -21.57
N LYS A 144 -17.88 10.10 -21.44
CA LYS A 144 -19.24 9.61 -21.71
C LYS A 144 -20.26 10.22 -20.74
N ALA A 145 -19.96 10.23 -19.44
CA ALA A 145 -20.86 10.77 -18.43
C ALA A 145 -21.09 12.28 -18.60
N MET A 146 -20.06 13.01 -19.03
CA MET A 146 -20.12 14.45 -19.27
C MET A 146 -20.55 14.83 -20.69
N GLN A 147 -20.82 13.85 -21.56
CA GLN A 147 -21.14 14.06 -22.98
C GLN A 147 -20.09 14.91 -23.72
N THR A 148 -18.81 14.73 -23.39
CA THR A 148 -17.69 15.42 -24.02
C THR A 148 -16.84 14.47 -24.86
N GLY A 149 -16.02 15.02 -25.75
CA GLY A 149 -14.96 14.23 -26.40
C GLY A 149 -13.95 13.68 -25.39
N TYR A 150 -13.31 12.56 -25.73
CA TYR A 150 -12.21 12.02 -24.94
C TYR A 150 -11.03 12.99 -24.89
N ARG A 151 -10.46 13.12 -23.70
CA ARG A 151 -9.19 13.81 -23.46
C ARG A 151 -8.47 13.13 -22.31
N SER A 152 -7.14 13.14 -22.34
CA SER A 152 -6.37 12.74 -21.17
C SER A 152 -6.59 13.75 -20.05
N LEU A 153 -6.80 13.24 -18.83
CA LEU A 153 -6.98 14.04 -17.63
C LEU A 153 -5.67 14.03 -16.83
N ASN A 154 -5.53 14.97 -15.91
CA ASN A 154 -4.31 15.12 -15.12
C ASN A 154 -4.32 14.22 -13.88
N GLU A 155 -3.17 14.10 -13.22
CA GLU A 155 -3.03 13.29 -12.00
C GLU A 155 -3.95 13.75 -10.86
N LYS A 156 -4.36 15.03 -10.82
CA LYS A 156 -5.37 15.52 -9.88
C LYS A 156 -6.74 14.89 -10.11
N PHE A 157 -7.11 14.60 -11.35
CA PHE A 157 -8.33 13.84 -11.62
C PHE A 157 -8.14 12.38 -11.21
N HIS A 158 -7.01 11.77 -11.59
CA HIS A 158 -6.78 10.34 -11.34
C HIS A 158 -6.68 10.00 -9.84
N CYS A 159 -6.19 10.90 -8.99
CA CYS A 159 -6.16 10.65 -7.55
C CYS A 159 -7.56 10.60 -6.89
N LEU A 160 -8.59 11.15 -7.55
CA LEU A 160 -9.98 11.03 -7.10
C LEU A 160 -10.59 9.67 -7.45
N ALA A 161 -9.97 8.95 -8.39
CA ALA A 161 -10.48 7.68 -8.86
C ALA A 161 -10.22 6.57 -7.82
N VAL A 162 -11.21 5.70 -7.65
CA VAL A 162 -11.10 4.53 -6.77
C VAL A 162 -10.55 3.37 -7.59
N PHE A 163 -9.26 3.08 -7.41
CA PHE A 163 -8.62 1.91 -7.99
C PHE A 163 -8.98 0.68 -7.17
N ASN A 164 -9.64 -0.30 -7.80
CA ASN A 164 -10.07 -1.52 -7.13
C ASN A 164 -9.68 -2.76 -7.94
N PRO A 165 -8.39 -3.13 -7.93
CA PRO A 165 -7.90 -4.33 -8.61
C PRO A 165 -8.31 -5.59 -7.84
N THR A 166 -8.55 -6.69 -8.54
CA THR A 166 -8.49 -8.05 -7.97
C THR A 166 -7.10 -8.62 -8.20
N PHE A 167 -6.60 -9.45 -7.27
CA PHE A 167 -5.30 -10.10 -7.43
C PHE A 167 -5.41 -11.60 -7.59
N LYS A 168 -4.51 -12.16 -8.41
CA LYS A 168 -4.26 -13.60 -8.47
C LYS A 168 -2.78 -13.92 -8.24
N PRO A 169 -2.47 -15.10 -7.70
CA PRO A 169 -1.11 -15.62 -7.75
C PRO A 169 -0.71 -15.92 -9.20
N SER A 170 0.51 -15.54 -9.58
CA SER A 170 1.13 -15.88 -10.85
C SER A 170 2.56 -16.36 -10.59
N LEU A 171 2.98 -17.40 -11.31
CA LEU A 171 4.33 -17.92 -11.26
C LEU A 171 5.15 -17.26 -12.39
N GLU A 172 6.03 -16.33 -12.02
CA GLU A 172 6.71 -15.43 -12.95
C GLU A 172 8.24 -15.57 -12.92
N PRO A 173 8.93 -15.38 -14.06
CA PRO A 173 8.38 -15.29 -15.41
C PRO A 173 7.94 -16.68 -15.92
N PRO A 174 6.93 -16.76 -16.82
CA PRO A 174 6.38 -18.05 -17.28
C PRO A 174 7.43 -18.93 -17.98
N ASN A 175 8.39 -18.31 -18.68
CA ASN A 175 9.40 -18.97 -19.51
C ASN A 175 10.84 -18.80 -18.98
N GLY A 176 11.03 -18.51 -17.69
CA GLY A 176 12.37 -18.37 -17.11
C GLY A 176 12.74 -19.48 -16.12
N ASP A 177 14.04 -19.65 -15.92
CA ASP A 177 14.62 -20.70 -15.08
C ASP A 177 14.43 -20.45 -13.57
N LYS A 178 14.29 -19.18 -13.17
CA LYS A 178 14.07 -18.77 -11.78
C LYS A 178 12.66 -18.18 -11.63
N LYS A 179 11.71 -19.05 -11.30
CA LYS A 179 10.31 -18.65 -11.11
C LYS A 179 10.03 -18.29 -9.66
N SER A 180 9.20 -17.28 -9.46
CA SER A 180 8.72 -16.86 -8.14
C SER A 180 7.22 -16.63 -8.18
N TRP A 181 6.52 -16.99 -7.11
CA TRP A 181 5.12 -16.64 -6.95
C TRP A 181 5.01 -15.15 -6.64
N VAL A 182 4.18 -14.45 -7.41
CA VAL A 182 3.87 -13.03 -7.20
C VAL A 182 2.36 -12.80 -7.30
N ALA A 183 1.85 -11.81 -6.57
CA ALA A 183 0.49 -11.35 -6.75
C ALA A 183 0.44 -10.31 -7.89
N ILE A 184 -0.39 -10.55 -8.90
CA ILE A 184 -0.57 -9.62 -10.03
C ILE A 184 -2.05 -9.25 -10.14
N PRO A 185 -2.37 -8.01 -10.59
CA PRO A 185 -3.75 -7.67 -10.88
C PRO A 185 -4.32 -8.58 -11.98
N GLU A 186 -5.50 -9.14 -11.74
CA GLU A 186 -6.24 -9.93 -12.72
C GLU A 186 -7.30 -9.08 -13.43
N THR A 187 -8.13 -8.38 -12.65
CA THR A 187 -9.12 -7.43 -13.16
C THR A 187 -9.06 -6.14 -12.37
N VAL A 188 -9.64 -5.08 -12.91
CA VAL A 188 -9.85 -3.81 -12.20
C VAL A 188 -11.31 -3.43 -12.36
N ALA A 189 -11.99 -3.09 -11.28
CA ALA A 189 -13.36 -2.59 -11.36
C ALA A 189 -13.37 -1.23 -12.06
N VAL A 190 -14.25 -1.07 -13.05
CA VAL A 190 -14.43 0.17 -13.82
C VAL A 190 -15.90 0.49 -14.04
N PRO A 191 -16.24 1.77 -14.27
CA PRO A 191 -17.61 2.15 -14.61
C PRO A 191 -18.09 1.44 -15.87
N ASP A 192 -19.31 0.89 -15.80
CA ASP A 192 -20.00 0.27 -16.92
C ASP A 192 -21.41 0.87 -17.07
N GLN A 193 -22.24 0.32 -17.96
CA GLN A 193 -23.59 0.82 -18.19
C GLN A 193 -24.49 0.74 -16.95
N ASN A 194 -24.18 -0.15 -16.01
CA ASN A 194 -24.98 -0.43 -14.82
C ASN A 194 -24.39 0.21 -13.54
N SER A 195 -23.18 0.75 -13.61
CA SER A 195 -22.42 1.27 -12.48
C SER A 195 -22.07 2.74 -12.72
N PRO A 196 -22.76 3.69 -12.06
CA PRO A 196 -22.53 5.11 -12.29
C PRO A 196 -21.09 5.49 -11.90
N ILE A 197 -20.48 6.35 -12.71
CA ILE A 197 -19.10 6.81 -12.50
C ILE A 197 -18.85 7.40 -11.11
N GLY A 198 -19.87 7.97 -10.47
CA GLY A 198 -19.78 8.51 -9.11
C GLY A 198 -19.37 7.48 -8.05
N LYS A 199 -19.58 6.17 -8.26
CA LYS A 199 -19.07 5.14 -7.34
C LYS A 199 -17.54 5.03 -7.37
N PHE A 200 -16.93 5.42 -8.49
CA PHE A 200 -15.51 5.32 -8.78
C PHE A 200 -14.79 6.67 -8.66
N LEU A 201 -15.47 7.75 -8.28
CA LEU A 201 -14.91 9.08 -8.11
C LEU A 201 -15.30 9.68 -6.76
N ALA A 202 -14.32 9.99 -5.92
CA ALA A 202 -14.53 10.66 -4.64
C ALA A 202 -14.49 12.19 -4.78
N LEU A 203 -15.48 12.76 -5.48
CA LEU A 203 -15.54 14.21 -5.73
C LEU A 203 -15.78 15.02 -4.45
N ASP A 204 -16.46 14.44 -3.46
CA ASP A 204 -16.68 15.01 -2.13
C ASP A 204 -15.37 15.21 -1.35
N LYS A 205 -14.34 14.41 -1.66
CA LYS A 205 -13.02 14.45 -0.99
C LYS A 205 -11.95 15.18 -1.79
N GLN A 206 -12.35 15.90 -2.85
CA GLN A 206 -11.43 16.48 -3.81
C GLN A 206 -10.34 17.36 -3.17
N ALA A 207 -10.73 18.26 -2.27
CA ALA A 207 -9.79 19.18 -1.63
C ALA A 207 -8.73 18.45 -0.79
N GLU A 208 -9.16 17.44 -0.02
CA GLU A 208 -8.29 16.61 0.82
C GLU A 208 -7.31 15.79 -0.05
N LEU A 209 -7.82 15.05 -1.03
CA LEU A 209 -7.01 14.18 -1.89
C LEU A 209 -6.00 14.99 -2.72
N TRP A 210 -6.35 16.19 -3.16
CA TRP A 210 -5.42 17.07 -3.87
C TRP A 210 -4.32 17.63 -2.98
N ALA A 211 -4.63 17.95 -1.72
CA ALA A 211 -3.61 18.37 -0.75
C ALA A 211 -2.63 17.23 -0.50
N LEU A 212 -3.13 16.03 -0.18
CA LEU A 212 -2.32 14.84 0.05
C LEU A 212 -1.48 14.46 -1.18
N ALA A 213 -2.05 14.52 -2.39
CA ALA A 213 -1.32 14.26 -3.63
C ALA A 213 -0.21 15.31 -3.88
N GLY A 214 -0.45 16.57 -3.53
CA GLY A 214 0.56 17.63 -3.61
C GLY A 214 1.76 17.37 -2.70
N GLU A 215 1.52 16.92 -1.47
CA GLU A 215 2.57 16.52 -0.53
C GLU A 215 3.30 15.26 -1.04
N ALA A 216 2.54 14.26 -1.49
CA ALA A 216 3.06 13.00 -2.01
C ALA A 216 3.92 13.17 -3.27
N ALA A 217 3.70 14.19 -4.09
CA ALA A 217 4.52 14.46 -5.28
C ALA A 217 6.00 14.76 -4.95
N SER A 218 6.30 15.20 -3.72
CA SER A 218 7.66 15.44 -3.25
C SER A 218 8.37 14.16 -2.76
N PHE A 219 7.60 13.11 -2.43
CA PHE A 219 8.11 11.86 -1.86
C PHE A 219 9.12 11.16 -2.77
N SER A 220 8.83 11.07 -4.08
CA SER A 220 9.72 10.40 -5.05
C SER A 220 11.11 11.06 -5.13
N LYS A 221 11.18 12.38 -5.01
CA LYS A 221 12.46 13.12 -5.02
C LYS A 221 13.31 12.81 -3.78
N HIS A 222 12.67 12.57 -2.63
CA HIS A 222 13.37 12.25 -1.39
C HIS A 222 13.90 10.82 -1.36
N LEU A 223 13.28 9.87 -2.07
CA LEU A 223 13.75 8.49 -2.14
C LEU A 223 15.14 8.36 -2.77
N LEU A 224 15.40 9.06 -3.88
CA LEU A 224 16.73 9.11 -4.49
C LEU A 224 17.74 9.79 -3.58
N LYS A 225 17.38 10.95 -3.02
CA LYS A 225 18.29 11.71 -2.14
C LYS A 225 18.67 10.92 -0.90
N ALA A 226 17.74 10.14 -0.32
CA ALA A 226 18.05 9.26 0.80
C ALA A 226 18.98 8.11 0.41
N ALA A 227 18.87 7.61 -0.83
CA ALA A 227 19.79 6.60 -1.36
C ALA A 227 21.20 7.17 -1.62
N ASP A 228 21.30 8.43 -2.07
CA ASP A 228 22.59 9.12 -2.26
C ASP A 228 23.30 9.48 -0.94
N VAL A 229 22.58 9.51 0.18
CA VAL A 229 23.08 9.93 1.52
C VAL A 229 23.48 8.73 2.39
N VAL A 230 23.52 7.50 1.85
CA VAL A 230 24.10 6.35 2.56
C VAL A 230 25.63 6.39 2.46
N ASP A 231 26.23 7.42 3.06
CA ASP A 231 27.64 7.48 3.46
C ASP A 231 27.69 7.48 5.00
N ASP A 232 27.95 6.28 5.53
CA ASP A 232 28.48 5.89 6.85
C ASP A 232 27.93 6.44 8.19
N THR A 233 26.81 7.16 8.29
CA THR A 233 26.45 7.83 9.58
C THR A 233 25.05 7.66 10.18
N MET A 234 24.24 6.67 9.80
CA MET A 234 22.90 6.50 10.42
C MET A 234 22.62 5.08 10.94
N ALA A 235 23.26 4.73 12.06
CA ALA A 235 23.05 3.47 12.79
C ALA A 235 21.82 3.44 13.74
N ASN A 236 20.89 4.41 13.69
CA ASN A 236 19.79 4.49 14.69
C ASN A 236 18.41 4.90 14.14
N ALA A 237 18.13 4.71 12.85
CA ALA A 237 16.76 4.83 12.34
C ALA A 237 16.01 3.51 12.56
N VAL A 238 14.85 3.55 13.21
CA VAL A 238 13.95 2.39 13.35
C VAL A 238 13.66 1.84 11.97
N ALA A 239 14.10 0.60 11.73
CA ALA A 239 14.00 -0.03 10.43
C ALA A 239 12.54 -0.10 9.96
N PRO A 240 12.24 0.23 8.69
CA PRO A 240 10.92 0.01 8.14
C PRO A 240 10.57 -1.48 8.23
N GLN A 241 9.46 -1.81 8.89
CA GLN A 241 8.98 -3.19 8.94
C GLN A 241 8.56 -3.60 7.53
N THR A 242 9.42 -4.36 6.87
CA THR A 242 9.14 -4.98 5.57
C THR A 242 8.55 -6.35 5.87
N VAL A 243 7.30 -6.58 5.47
CA VAL A 243 6.73 -7.93 5.45
C VAL A 243 7.12 -8.54 4.11
N ASP A 244 8.11 -9.44 4.14
CA ASP A 244 8.45 -10.27 2.98
C ASP A 244 7.38 -11.37 2.83
N THR A 245 6.79 -11.47 1.64
CA THR A 245 5.75 -12.45 1.32
C THR A 245 6.28 -13.65 0.54
N SER A 246 7.60 -13.79 0.39
CA SER A 246 8.19 -14.97 -0.24
C SER A 246 8.10 -16.18 0.69
N VAL A 247 7.25 -17.15 0.32
CA VAL A 247 7.13 -18.44 1.01
C VAL A 247 8.43 -19.20 0.83
N THR A 248 9.14 -19.48 1.93
CA THR A 248 10.28 -20.40 1.94
C THR A 248 9.74 -21.82 1.79
N VAL A 249 10.21 -22.54 0.77
CA VAL A 249 9.89 -23.97 0.58
C VAL A 249 10.53 -24.74 1.73
N ILE A 250 9.72 -25.41 2.53
CA ILE A 250 10.20 -26.34 3.55
C ILE A 250 10.16 -27.73 2.90
N ASP A 251 11.33 -28.27 2.57
CA ASP A 251 11.50 -29.68 2.21
C ASP A 251 11.36 -30.51 3.50
N GLU A 252 10.15 -30.98 3.80
CA GLU A 252 9.96 -32.08 4.74
C GLU A 252 9.25 -33.24 4.03
N GLU A 253 10.00 -34.32 3.88
CA GLU A 253 9.62 -35.61 3.35
C GLU A 253 8.57 -36.25 4.27
N ILE A 254 7.35 -36.47 3.77
CA ILE A 254 6.25 -37.08 4.53
C ILE A 254 6.37 -38.61 4.44
N PRO A 255 6.49 -39.35 5.56
CA PRO A 255 6.33 -40.80 5.54
C PRO A 255 4.84 -41.16 5.41
N TYR A 256 4.57 -42.16 4.56
CA TYR A 256 3.25 -42.67 4.12
C TYR A 256 2.15 -42.76 5.18
#